data_AF-A0A6C0BIY0-F1
#
_entry.id   AF-A0A6C0BIY0-F1
#
_cell.length_a   1.000
_cell.length_b   1.000
_cell.length_c   1.000
_cell.angle_alpha   90.00
_cell.angle_beta   90.00
_cell.angle_gamma   90.00
#
_symmetry.space_group_name_H-M   'P 1'
#
loop_
_entity.id
_entity.type
_entity.pdbx_description
1 polymer ?
#
loop_
_entity_poly.entity_id
_entity_poly.type
_entity_poly.pdbx_seq_one_letter_code
_entity_poly.pdbx_strand_id
1 'polypeptide(L)'
;MNTYLCPLTCHLLTLPYPIYATFKTIESPNKHAETQWLTFWIMWACTAIIQSMTHPILYWVPFYLEINVIFLWSLQIPQLHTHTTCKLYQTQLKPFLLCRQGMIDAWLLHCSQAITRWVLHQALYYVNPMHILDLFKKDKHHHHRKINTNTNMMGELNLIDLTIKFN
;
A
#
# COMPACT_ATOMS: atom_id res chain seq x y z
N MET A 1 -5.31 -9.27 -24.24
CA MET A 1 -6.39 -8.93 -23.29
C MET A 1 -6.31 -9.68 -21.95
N ASN A 2 -5.41 -10.66 -21.76
CA ASN A 2 -5.34 -11.47 -20.51
C ASN A 2 -4.06 -11.31 -19.66
N THR A 3 -3.23 -10.29 -19.88
CA THR A 3 -1.97 -10.13 -19.12
C THR A 3 -2.18 -9.56 -17.70
N TYR A 4 -3.27 -8.86 -17.45
CA TYR A 4 -3.57 -8.24 -16.13
C TYR A 4 -4.47 -9.10 -15.23
N LEU A 5 -5.20 -10.06 -15.80
CA LEU A 5 -6.04 -11.00 -15.04
C LEU A 5 -5.20 -12.02 -14.27
N CYS A 6 -4.07 -12.45 -14.85
CA CYS A 6 -3.17 -13.48 -14.32
C CYS A 6 -2.61 -13.22 -12.90
N PRO A 7 -2.06 -12.03 -12.57
CA PRO A 7 -1.53 -11.77 -11.22
C PRO A 7 -2.62 -11.76 -10.15
N LEU A 8 -3.80 -11.20 -10.43
CA LEU A 8 -4.89 -11.18 -9.45
C LEU A 8 -5.40 -12.60 -9.18
N THR A 9 -5.58 -13.41 -10.24
CA THR A 9 -5.99 -14.81 -10.11
C THR A 9 -4.95 -15.63 -9.36
N CYS A 10 -3.67 -15.38 -9.56
CA CYS A 10 -2.61 -16.07 -8.84
C CYS A 10 -2.65 -15.80 -7.33
N HIS A 11 -2.82 -14.54 -6.91
CA HIS A 11 -2.95 -14.19 -5.50
C HIS A 11 -4.21 -14.79 -4.88
N LEU A 12 -5.33 -14.77 -5.61
CA LEU A 12 -6.59 -15.37 -5.14
C LEU A 12 -6.52 -16.89 -5.03
N LEU A 13 -5.68 -17.56 -5.81
CA LEU A 13 -5.47 -19.01 -5.70
C LEU A 13 -4.48 -19.37 -4.58
N THR A 14 -3.46 -18.54 -4.35
CA THR A 14 -2.36 -18.85 -3.42
C THR A 14 -2.57 -18.31 -2.01
N LEU A 15 -3.41 -17.30 -1.78
CA LEU A 15 -3.57 -16.67 -0.46
C LEU A 15 -4.63 -17.31 0.47
N PRO A 16 -5.82 -17.77 0.01
CA PRO A 16 -6.89 -18.17 0.94
C PRO A 16 -6.51 -19.34 1.85
N TYR A 17 -5.84 -20.35 1.28
CA TYR A 17 -5.42 -21.54 2.01
C TYR A 17 -4.40 -21.26 3.13
N PRO A 18 -3.24 -20.61 2.88
CA PRO A 18 -2.29 -20.28 3.94
C PRO A 18 -2.85 -19.28 4.96
N ILE A 19 -3.78 -18.39 4.57
CA ILE A 19 -4.46 -17.49 5.53
C ILE A 19 -5.29 -18.30 6.51
N TYR A 20 -6.15 -19.20 6.02
CA TYR A 20 -6.96 -20.07 6.88
C TYR A 20 -6.09 -20.96 7.77
N ALA A 21 -5.00 -21.50 7.22
CA ALA A 21 -4.12 -22.38 7.98
C ALA A 21 -3.28 -21.63 9.03
N THR A 22 -2.88 -20.39 8.74
CA THR A 22 -2.23 -19.49 9.72
C THR A 22 -3.21 -19.17 10.85
N PHE A 23 -4.47 -18.84 10.55
CA PHE A 23 -5.52 -18.61 11.55
C PHE A 23 -5.69 -19.82 12.48
N LYS A 24 -5.85 -21.02 11.89
CA LYS A 24 -5.97 -22.27 12.63
C LYS A 24 -4.75 -22.56 13.52
N THR A 25 -3.59 -22.12 13.08
CA THR A 25 -2.33 -22.33 13.81
C THR A 25 -2.15 -21.34 14.95
N ILE A 26 -2.66 -20.10 14.83
CA ILE A 26 -2.67 -19.12 15.92
C ILE A 26 -3.61 -19.56 17.05
N GLU A 27 -4.73 -20.20 16.70
CA GLU A 27 -5.68 -20.74 17.67
C GLU A 27 -5.16 -22.01 18.37
N SER A 28 -4.23 -22.73 17.74
CA SER A 28 -3.64 -23.97 18.27
C SER A 28 -2.32 -23.69 19.01
N PRO A 29 -2.01 -24.37 20.13
CA PRO A 29 -0.73 -24.19 20.86
C PRO A 29 0.50 -24.80 20.16
N ASN A 30 0.44 -25.07 18.85
CA ASN A 30 1.50 -25.78 18.12
C ASN A 30 2.53 -24.81 17.52
N LYS A 31 3.59 -24.53 18.28
CA LYS A 31 4.71 -23.67 17.86
C LYS A 31 5.43 -24.15 16.59
N HIS A 32 5.44 -25.46 16.32
CA HIS A 32 6.07 -26.00 15.13
C HIS A 32 5.28 -25.60 13.88
N ALA A 33 3.96 -25.76 13.92
CA ALA A 33 3.09 -25.33 12.83
C ALA A 33 3.21 -23.82 12.58
N GLU A 34 3.29 -23.01 13.65
CA GLU A 34 3.42 -21.55 13.55
C GLU A 34 4.70 -21.15 12.81
N THR A 35 5.82 -21.76 13.20
CA THR A 35 7.13 -21.53 12.58
C THR A 35 7.14 -21.93 11.10
N GLN A 36 6.44 -23.01 10.75
CA GLN A 36 6.34 -23.48 9.37
C GLN A 36 5.57 -22.49 8.49
N TRP A 37 4.42 -22.00 8.95
CA TRP A 37 3.65 -20.98 8.21
C TRP A 37 4.41 -19.66 8.09
N LEU A 38 5.11 -19.23 9.15
CA LEU A 38 5.94 -18.02 9.09
C LEU A 38 7.08 -18.16 8.07
N THR A 39 7.70 -19.34 8.00
CA THR A 39 8.76 -19.63 7.01
C THR A 39 8.20 -19.58 5.58
N PHE A 40 6.98 -20.09 5.35
CA PHE A 40 6.28 -19.94 4.07
C PHE A 40 6.09 -18.47 3.70
N TRP A 41 5.61 -17.63 4.63
CA TRP A 41 5.40 -16.20 4.38
C TRP A 41 6.70 -15.46 4.00
N ILE A 42 7.82 -15.82 4.64
CA ILE A 42 9.13 -15.25 4.31
C ILE A 42 9.58 -15.66 2.91
N MET A 43 9.40 -16.93 2.54
CA MET A 43 9.69 -17.40 1.18
C MET A 43 8.83 -16.72 0.13
N TRP A 44 7.53 -16.57 0.40
CA TRP A 44 6.61 -15.85 -0.48
C TRP A 44 7.05 -14.39 -0.68
N ALA A 45 7.47 -13.69 0.38
CA ALA A 45 8.01 -12.34 0.29
C ALA A 45 9.33 -12.26 -0.50
N CYS A 46 10.24 -13.22 -0.32
CA CYS A 46 11.46 -13.32 -1.11
C CYS A 46 11.15 -13.51 -2.61
N THR A 47 10.21 -14.40 -2.94
CA THR A 47 9.77 -14.58 -4.33
C THR A 47 9.14 -13.32 -4.89
N ALA A 48 8.35 -12.57 -4.11
CA ALA A 48 7.78 -11.29 -4.55
C ALA A 48 8.84 -10.22 -4.87
N ILE A 49 9.93 -10.17 -4.08
CA ILE A 49 11.07 -9.27 -4.35
C ILE A 49 11.77 -9.69 -5.65
N ILE A 50 12.09 -10.98 -5.80
CA ILE A 50 12.72 -11.52 -7.00
C ILE A 50 11.86 -11.24 -8.23
N GLN A 51 10.55 -11.43 -8.12
CA GLN A 51 9.59 -11.16 -9.19
C GLN A 51 9.57 -9.67 -9.56
N SER A 52 9.63 -8.78 -8.57
CA SER A 52 9.70 -7.33 -8.79
C SER A 52 10.99 -6.92 -9.52
N MET A 53 12.13 -7.53 -9.17
CA MET A 53 13.41 -7.27 -9.84
C MET A 53 13.50 -7.89 -11.23
N THR A 54 12.84 -9.02 -11.43
CA THR A 54 12.93 -9.81 -12.68
C THR A 54 11.92 -9.35 -13.73
N HIS A 55 10.83 -8.69 -13.31
CA HIS A 55 9.80 -8.14 -14.19
C HIS A 55 10.35 -7.31 -15.38
N PRO A 56 11.28 -6.36 -15.20
CA PRO A 56 11.84 -5.59 -16.32
C PRO A 56 12.79 -6.40 -17.22
N ILE A 57 13.37 -7.50 -16.74
CA ILE A 57 14.42 -8.26 -17.44
C ILE A 57 13.83 -9.43 -18.25
N LEU A 58 12.79 -10.08 -17.72
CA LEU A 58 12.24 -11.33 -18.25
C LEU A 58 10.87 -11.19 -18.93
N TYR A 59 10.44 -9.97 -19.27
CA TYR A 59 9.14 -9.73 -19.94
C TYR A 59 8.96 -10.49 -21.27
N TRP A 60 10.06 -10.93 -21.88
CA TRP A 60 10.10 -11.66 -23.14
C TRP A 60 9.98 -13.19 -23.00
N VAL A 61 10.08 -13.74 -21.78
CA VAL A 61 10.00 -15.19 -21.52
C VAL A 61 8.59 -15.57 -21.02
N PRO A 62 7.76 -16.26 -21.83
CA PRO A 62 6.33 -16.45 -21.55
C PRO A 62 6.02 -17.43 -20.40
N PHE A 63 6.97 -18.20 -19.87
CA PHE A 63 6.75 -19.20 -18.82
C PHE A 63 7.31 -18.84 -17.44
N TYR A 64 7.94 -17.68 -17.28
CA TYR A 64 8.62 -17.33 -16.02
C TYR A 64 7.65 -17.20 -14.83
N LEU A 65 6.46 -16.65 -15.06
CA LEU A 65 5.47 -16.44 -14.01
C LEU A 65 4.92 -17.79 -13.49
N GLU A 66 4.59 -18.72 -14.38
CA GLU A 66 3.98 -20.00 -13.98
C GLU A 66 4.91 -20.87 -13.14
N ILE A 67 6.22 -20.87 -13.43
CA ILE A 67 7.21 -21.61 -12.64
C ILE A 67 7.24 -21.11 -11.18
N ASN A 68 7.17 -19.79 -10.98
CA ASN A 68 7.13 -19.21 -9.63
C ASN A 68 5.85 -19.58 -8.89
N VAL A 69 4.71 -19.61 -9.58
CA VAL A 69 3.42 -20.02 -8.99
C VAL A 69 3.43 -21.50 -8.64
N ILE A 70 3.91 -22.37 -9.52
CA ILE A 70 4.03 -23.81 -9.27
C ILE A 70 4.98 -24.07 -8.09
N PHE A 71 6.09 -23.32 -8.00
CA PHE A 71 7.00 -23.38 -6.86
C PHE A 71 6.31 -22.99 -5.55
N LEU A 72 5.60 -21.86 -5.51
CA LEU A 72 4.86 -21.41 -4.33
C LEU A 72 3.71 -22.36 -3.96
N TRP A 73 3.01 -22.90 -4.94
CA TRP A 73 1.94 -23.88 -4.73
C TRP A 73 2.49 -25.20 -4.18
N SER A 74 3.64 -25.66 -4.69
CA SER A 74 4.29 -26.88 -4.19
C SER A 74 4.70 -26.76 -2.72
N LEU A 75 5.00 -25.54 -2.25
CA LEU A 75 5.29 -25.25 -0.84
C LEU A 75 4.04 -25.33 0.05
N GLN A 76 2.84 -25.18 -0.49
CA GLN A 76 1.58 -25.25 0.28
C GLN A 76 1.11 -26.68 0.52
N ILE A 77 1.62 -27.64 -0.27
CA ILE A 77 1.25 -29.05 -0.14
C ILE A 77 1.88 -29.61 1.15
N PRO A 78 1.09 -30.13 2.11
CA PRO A 78 1.55 -30.48 3.46
C PRO A 78 2.70 -31.50 3.49
N GLN A 79 2.76 -32.36 2.46
CA GLN A 79 3.76 -33.44 2.32
C GLN A 79 5.15 -32.90 1.94
N LEU A 80 5.21 -31.87 1.10
CA LEU A 80 6.44 -31.22 0.63
C LEU A 80 6.85 -30.05 1.52
N HIS A 81 5.86 -29.39 2.14
CA HIS A 81 6.02 -28.28 3.06
C HIS A 81 6.91 -28.64 4.26
N THR A 82 6.65 -29.77 4.91
CA THR A 82 7.32 -30.14 6.18
C THR A 82 8.82 -30.37 5.99
N HIS A 83 9.24 -31.07 4.94
CA HIS A 83 10.65 -31.36 4.69
C HIS A 83 11.43 -30.11 4.24
N THR A 84 10.82 -29.30 3.36
CA THR A 84 11.46 -28.10 2.79
C THR A 84 11.56 -26.99 3.82
N THR A 85 10.49 -26.71 4.58
CA THR A 85 10.48 -25.65 5.60
C THR A 85 11.35 -25.99 6.80
N CYS A 86 11.39 -27.25 7.24
CA CYS A 86 12.21 -27.65 8.38
C CYS A 86 13.71 -27.50 8.08
N LYS A 87 14.16 -27.93 6.90
CA LYS A 87 15.54 -27.70 6.44
C LYS A 87 15.86 -26.22 6.34
N LEU A 88 14.99 -25.43 5.71
CA LEU A 88 15.23 -24.01 5.49
C LEU A 88 15.24 -23.21 6.81
N TYR A 89 14.34 -23.54 7.73
CA TYR A 89 14.26 -22.91 9.05
C TYR A 89 15.54 -23.12 9.84
N GLN A 90 16.02 -24.36 9.92
CA GLN A 90 17.20 -24.70 10.69
C GLN A 90 18.50 -24.16 10.08
N THR A 91 18.60 -24.14 8.75
CA THR A 91 19.86 -23.82 8.07
C THR A 91 20.02 -22.36 7.72
N GLN A 92 18.95 -21.68 7.30
CA GLN A 92 19.04 -20.32 6.76
C GLN A 92 18.30 -19.31 7.61
N LEU A 93 17.08 -19.63 8.03
CA LEU A 93 16.24 -18.64 8.70
C LEU A 93 16.70 -18.33 10.12
N LYS A 94 16.96 -19.35 10.93
CA LYS A 94 17.40 -19.20 12.32
C LYS A 94 18.72 -18.40 12.47
N PRO A 95 19.81 -18.71 11.75
CA PRO A 95 21.04 -17.93 11.87
C PRO A 95 20.93 -16.53 11.25
N PHE A 96 20.15 -16.36 10.16
CA PHE A 96 19.94 -15.05 9.55
C PHE A 96 19.16 -14.10 10.44
N LEU A 97 18.07 -14.59 11.04
CA LEU A 97 17.25 -13.79 11.96
C LEU A 97 18.05 -13.40 13.20
N LEU A 98 18.70 -14.34 13.88
CA LEU A 98 19.46 -14.03 15.10
C LEU A 98 20.63 -13.06 14.87
N CYS A 99 21.30 -13.15 13.72
CA CYS A 99 22.44 -12.28 13.39
C CYS A 99 22.01 -10.85 13.06
N ARG A 100 20.83 -10.65 12.47
CA ARG A 100 20.36 -9.33 11.99
C ARG A 100 19.19 -8.74 12.76
N GLN A 101 18.65 -9.44 13.75
CA GLN A 101 17.48 -9.01 14.52
C GLN A 101 17.68 -7.59 15.08
N GLY A 102 18.81 -7.31 15.73
CA GLY A 102 19.07 -5.97 16.29
C GLY A 102 19.12 -4.84 15.24
N MET A 103 19.58 -5.12 14.01
CA MET A 103 19.60 -4.14 12.93
C MET A 103 18.21 -3.95 12.32
N ILE A 104 17.45 -5.04 12.15
CA ILE A 104 16.07 -5.01 11.66
C ILE A 104 15.18 -4.25 12.65
N ASP A 105 15.32 -4.52 13.94
CA ASP A 105 14.55 -3.85 15.01
C ASP A 105 14.88 -2.35 15.07
N ALA A 106 16.16 -1.98 14.95
CA ALA A 106 16.56 -0.57 14.87
C ALA A 106 15.99 0.11 13.61
N TRP A 107 15.98 -0.58 12.47
CA TRP A 107 15.41 -0.04 11.23
C TRP A 107 13.89 0.09 11.31
N LEU A 108 13.19 -0.90 11.87
CA LEU A 108 11.76 -0.85 12.13
C LEU A 108 11.39 0.27 13.10
N LEU A 109 12.21 0.50 14.14
CA LEU A 109 12.01 1.61 15.06
C LEU A 109 12.17 2.97 14.34
N HIS A 110 13.20 3.11 13.50
CA HIS A 110 13.38 4.32 12.69
C HIS A 110 12.22 4.53 11.70
N CYS A 111 11.77 3.47 11.03
CA CYS A 111 10.64 3.54 10.10
C CYS A 111 9.33 3.88 10.80
N SER A 112 9.01 3.25 11.94
CA SER A 112 7.81 3.56 12.70
C SER A 112 7.81 4.99 13.22
N GLN A 113 8.96 5.51 13.68
CA GLN A 113 9.11 6.91 14.06
C GLN A 113 8.97 7.85 12.85
N ALA A 114 9.56 7.53 11.71
CA ALA A 114 9.44 8.32 10.49
C ALA A 114 7.99 8.36 9.98
N ILE A 115 7.30 7.22 9.97
CA ILE A 115 5.87 7.11 9.62
C ILE A 115 5.03 7.92 10.60
N THR A 116 5.26 7.79 11.90
CA THR A 116 4.53 8.56 12.92
C THR A 116 4.74 10.06 12.73
N ARG A 117 5.97 10.49 12.43
CA ARG A 117 6.28 11.90 12.13
C ARG A 117 5.62 12.37 10.83
N TRP A 118 5.59 11.54 9.80
CA TRP A 118 4.91 11.82 8.53
C TRP A 118 3.40 12.00 8.74
N VAL A 119 2.78 11.06 9.45
CA VAL A 119 1.35 11.09 9.80
C VAL A 119 1.04 12.29 10.68
N LEU A 120 1.89 12.59 11.66
CA LEU A 120 1.74 13.74 12.56
C LEU A 120 1.90 15.06 11.80
N HIS A 121 2.85 15.18 10.88
CA HIS A 121 2.98 16.35 10.01
C HIS A 121 1.73 16.52 9.13
N GLN A 122 1.21 15.43 8.59
CA GLN A 122 -0.02 15.44 7.80
C GLN A 122 -1.23 15.85 8.66
N ALA A 123 -1.36 15.35 9.89
CA ALA A 123 -2.40 15.74 10.84
C ALA A 123 -2.28 17.21 11.29
N LEU A 124 -1.06 17.69 11.58
CA LEU A 124 -0.80 19.09 11.94
C LEU A 124 -1.06 20.04 10.77
N TYR A 125 -0.83 19.63 9.53
CA TYR A 125 -1.23 20.39 8.34
C TYR A 125 -2.74 20.60 8.28
N TYR A 126 -3.55 19.59 8.64
CA TYR A 126 -5.01 19.72 8.69
C TYR A 126 -5.53 20.53 9.89
N VAL A 127 -4.85 20.50 11.05
CA VAL A 127 -5.29 21.19 12.28
C VAL A 127 -4.72 22.62 12.39
N ASN A 128 -3.72 22.98 11.57
CA ASN A 128 -3.03 24.27 11.69
C ASN A 128 -3.96 25.48 11.48
N PRO A 129 -4.09 26.39 12.47
CA PRO A 129 -4.97 27.55 12.37
C PRO A 129 -4.52 28.54 11.29
N MET A 130 -3.22 28.58 10.95
CA MET A 130 -2.71 29.42 9.86
C MET A 130 -3.25 29.00 8.49
N HIS A 131 -3.36 27.70 8.21
CA HIS A 131 -3.92 27.21 6.95
C HIS A 131 -5.44 27.46 6.88
N ILE A 132 -6.13 27.29 8.01
CA ILE A 132 -7.56 27.63 8.14
C ILE A 132 -7.76 29.14 7.90
N LEU A 133 -6.90 30.00 8.44
CA LEU A 133 -6.94 31.44 8.19
C LEU A 133 -6.66 31.79 6.72
N ASP A 134 -5.77 31.08 6.05
CA ASP A 134 -5.53 31.25 4.61
C ASP A 134 -6.73 30.82 3.77
N LEU A 135 -7.41 29.72 4.15
CA LEU A 135 -8.67 29.30 3.53
C LEU A 135 -9.77 30.35 3.75
N PHE A 136 -9.94 30.87 4.97
CA PHE A 136 -10.91 31.92 5.27
C PHE A 136 -10.60 33.24 4.55
N LYS A 137 -9.31 33.60 4.44
CA LYS A 137 -8.87 34.81 3.74
C LYS A 137 -9.09 34.69 2.24
N LYS A 138 -8.83 33.52 1.67
CA LYS A 138 -9.09 33.21 0.25
C LYS A 138 -10.58 33.22 -0.07
N ASP A 139 -11.41 32.69 0.82
CA ASP A 139 -12.87 32.68 0.67
C ASP A 139 -13.46 34.10 0.76
N LYS A 140 -13.03 34.92 1.74
CA LYS A 140 -13.40 36.34 1.81
C LYS A 140 -13.06 37.11 0.54
N HIS A 141 -11.88 36.89 -0.05
CA HIS A 141 -11.49 37.55 -1.30
C HIS A 141 -12.38 37.17 -2.48
N HIS A 142 -12.79 35.90 -2.58
CA HIS A 142 -13.73 35.45 -3.62
C HIS A 142 -15.13 36.05 -3.43
N HIS A 143 -15.60 36.16 -2.18
CA HIS A 143 -16.92 36.73 -1.91
C HIS A 143 -16.97 38.23 -2.23
N HIS A 144 -15.95 39.01 -1.87
CA HIS A 144 -15.87 40.43 -2.23
C HIS A 144 -15.78 40.65 -3.75
N ARG A 145 -15.08 39.78 -4.48
CA ARG A 145 -15.01 39.86 -5.95
C ARG A 145 -16.37 39.58 -6.61
N LYS A 146 -17.15 38.63 -6.07
CA LYS A 146 -18.53 38.37 -6.54
C LYS A 146 -19.48 39.52 -6.25
N ILE A 147 -19.34 40.20 -5.10
CA ILE A 147 -20.19 41.35 -4.76
C ILE A 147 -19.90 42.54 -5.69
N ASN A 148 -18.62 42.89 -5.90
CA ASN A 148 -18.25 44.01 -6.78
C ASN A 148 -18.65 43.79 -8.25
N THR A 149 -18.59 42.55 -8.73
CA THR A 149 -19.04 42.23 -10.10
C THR A 149 -20.55 42.36 -10.25
N ASN A 150 -21.33 41.93 -9.26
CA ASN A 150 -22.78 42.11 -9.28
C ASN A 150 -23.22 43.58 -9.17
N THR A 151 -22.54 44.39 -8.34
CA THR A 151 -22.84 45.83 -8.25
C THR A 151 -22.51 46.58 -9.53
N ASN A 152 -21.41 46.21 -10.22
CA ASN A 152 -21.06 46.81 -11.50
C ASN A 152 -22.05 46.44 -12.60
N MET A 153 -22.53 45.19 -12.64
CA MET A 153 -23.58 44.78 -13.59
C MET A 153 -24.91 45.50 -13.34
N MET A 154 -25.30 45.74 -12.08
CA MET A 154 -26.50 46.54 -11.78
C MET A 154 -26.35 48.02 -12.20
N GLY A 155 -25.15 48.58 -12.08
CA GLY A 155 -24.84 49.93 -12.58
C GLY A 155 -24.98 50.05 -14.10
N GLU A 156 -24.45 49.08 -14.85
CA GLU A 156 -24.58 49.06 -16.31
C GLU A 156 -26.02 48.83 -16.77
N LEU A 157 -26.78 47.95 -16.09
CA LEU A 157 -28.21 47.73 -16.39
C LEU A 157 -29.02 49.02 -16.20
N ASN A 158 -28.77 49.81 -15.16
CA ASN A 158 -29.43 51.10 -14.96
C ASN A 158 -29.07 52.13 -16.05
N LEU A 159 -27.82 52.13 -16.55
CA LEU A 159 -27.40 53.03 -17.63
C LEU A 159 -28.01 52.66 -18.98
N ILE A 160 -28.14 51.36 -19.27
CA ILE A 160 -28.82 50.87 -20.47
C ILE A 160 -30.31 51.22 -20.42
N ASP A 161 -30.97 51.00 -19.28
CA ASP A 161 -32.40 51.30 -19.11
C ASP A 161 -32.68 52.82 -19.23
N LEU A 162 -31.78 53.67 -18.72
CA LEU A 162 -31.85 55.12 -18.92
C LEU A 162 -31.62 55.52 -20.39
N THR A 163 -30.71 54.87 -21.10
CA THR A 163 -30.44 55.16 -22.52
C THR A 163 -31.64 54.80 -23.41
N ILE A 164 -32.34 53.71 -23.12
CA ILE A 164 -33.56 53.31 -23.83
C ILE A 164 -34.72 54.29 -23.55
N LYS A 165 -34.75 54.94 -22.39
CA LYS A 165 -35.83 55.85 -21.99
C LYS A 165 -35.70 57.27 -22.58
N PHE A 166 -34.53 57.63 -23.12
CA PHE A 166 -34.23 58.97 -23.66
C PHE A 166 -34.11 59.03 -25.19
N ASN A 167 -34.49 57.95 -25.90
CA ASN A 167 -34.58 57.88 -27.36
C ASN A 167 -35.98 57.42 -27.79
#